data_AF-A0A7X8GPD8-F1
#
_entry.id   AF-A0A7X8GPD8-F1
#
_cell.length_a   1.000
_cell.length_b   1.000
_cell.length_c   1.000
_cell.angle_alpha   90.00
_cell.angle_beta   90.00
_cell.angle_gamma   90.00
#
_symmetry.space_group_name_H-M   'P 1'
#
loop_
_entity.id
_entity.type
_entity.pdbx_description
1 polymer ?
#
loop_
_entity_poly.entity_id
_entity_poly.type
_entity_poly.pdbx_seq_one_letter_code
_entity_poly.pdbx_strand_id
1 'polypeptide(L)' 'EESKESGLLIDATQGRKTRAILVMDSRHVILSAIQPETISSRFEPQASAEERDEKGPAFYTVRA' A
#
# COMPACT_ATOMS: atom_id res chain seq x y z
N GLU A 1 5.09 4.66 -15.47
CA GLU A 1 6.37 4.00 -15.79
C GLU A 1 7.52 4.44 -14.87
N GLU A 2 7.52 5.68 -14.40
CA GLU A 2 8.61 6.35 -13.67
C GLU A 2 9.13 5.66 -12.39
N SER A 3 8.28 4.95 -11.64
CA SER A 3 8.66 4.32 -10.36
C SER A 3 9.63 3.13 -10.50
N LYS A 4 9.62 2.44 -11.65
CA LYS A 4 10.54 1.30 -11.92
C LYS A 4 11.96 1.78 -12.19
N GLU A 5 12.11 2.90 -12.87
CA GLU A 5 13.41 3.44 -13.28
C GLU A 5 14.10 4.24 -12.17
N SER A 6 13.33 4.75 -11.20
CA SER A 6 13.82 5.58 -10.09
C SER A 6 14.13 4.80 -8.81
N GLY A 7 14.01 3.47 -8.82
CA GLY A 7 14.21 2.63 -7.62
C GLY A 7 13.13 2.79 -6.54
N LEU A 8 12.02 3.46 -6.87
CA LEU A 8 10.92 3.73 -5.95
C LEU A 8 9.88 2.60 -5.90
N LEU A 9 9.96 1.62 -6.81
CA LEU A 9 9.12 0.43 -6.81
C LEU A 9 9.72 -0.67 -5.92
N ILE A 10 8.98 -1.05 -4.88
CA ILE A 10 9.32 -2.16 -3.99
C ILE A 10 8.38 -3.33 -4.30
N ASP A 11 8.95 -4.49 -4.63
CA ASP A 11 8.18 -5.73 -4.81
C ASP A 11 8.12 -6.54 -3.51
N ALA A 12 6.99 -6.48 -2.82
CA ALA A 12 6.67 -7.31 -1.65
C ALA A 12 5.72 -8.47 -1.98
N THR A 13 5.57 -8.82 -3.26
CA THR A 13 4.70 -9.93 -3.69
C THR A 13 5.33 -11.31 -3.48
N GLN A 14 6.66 -11.38 -3.36
CA GLN A 14 7.41 -12.62 -3.15
C GLN A 14 7.05 -13.69 -4.21
N GLY A 15 6.91 -13.28 -5.48
CA GLY A 15 6.59 -14.17 -6.61
C GLY A 15 5.12 -14.57 -6.73
N ARG A 16 4.23 -13.99 -5.91
CA ARG A 16 2.78 -14.20 -5.99
C ARG A 16 2.12 -13.13 -6.84
N LYS A 17 0.88 -13.37 -7.29
CA LYS A 17 0.07 -12.35 -7.98
C LYS A 17 -0.15 -11.14 -7.08
N THR A 18 0.11 -9.94 -7.60
CA THR A 18 -0.21 -8.65 -6.97
C THR A 18 -1.70 -8.56 -6.68
N ARG A 19 -2.04 -8.25 -5.42
CA ARG A 19 -3.40 -8.06 -4.91
C ARG A 19 -3.66 -6.65 -4.41
N ALA A 20 -2.62 -5.89 -4.08
CA ALA A 20 -2.72 -4.48 -3.68
C ALA A 20 -1.48 -3.69 -4.12
N ILE A 21 -1.66 -2.38 -4.30
CA ILE A 21 -0.57 -1.42 -4.42
C ILE A 21 -0.71 -0.38 -3.31
N LEU A 22 0.40 -0.12 -2.61
CA LEU A 22 0.49 0.96 -1.63
C LEU A 22 1.32 2.09 -2.21
N VAL A 23 0.79 3.31 -2.11
CA VAL A 23 1.49 4.54 -2.48
C VAL A 23 1.84 5.27 -1.20
N MET A 24 3.12 5.53 -0.99
CA MET A 24 3.60 6.26 0.18
C MET A 24 3.84 7.74 -0.16
N ASP A 25 3.77 8.59 0.86
CA ASP A 25 4.12 10.01 0.81
C ASP A 25 5.55 10.26 0.29
N SER A 26 6.47 9.34 0.58
CA SER A 26 7.85 9.29 0.11
C SER A 26 7.99 8.91 -1.38
N ARG A 27 6.87 8.86 -2.14
CA ARG A 27 6.78 8.45 -3.55
C ARG A 27 7.16 6.98 -3.81
N HIS A 28 7.35 6.18 -2.77
CA HIS A 28 7.52 4.75 -2.92
C HIS A 28 6.19 4.09 -3.33
N VAL A 29 6.28 3.14 -4.25
CA VAL A 29 5.18 2.29 -4.70
C VAL A 29 5.49 0.86 -4.28
N ILE A 30 4.62 0.24 -3.50
CA ILE A 30 4.84 -1.10 -2.97
C ILE A 30 3.81 -2.05 -3.59
N LEU A 31 4.28 -3.10 -4.25
CA LEU A 31 3.45 -4.20 -4.74
C LEU A 31 3.25 -5.22 -3.62
N SER A 32 2.00 -5.56 -3.32
CA SER A 32 1.68 -6.52 -2.27
C SER A 32 0.87 -7.69 -2.80
N ALA A 33 1.19 -8.88 -2.31
CA ALA A 33 0.39 -10.09 -2.50
C ALA A 33 -0.71 -10.26 -1.44
N ILE A 34 -0.86 -9.31 -0.51
CA ILE A 34 -1.91 -9.29 0.52
C ILE A 34 -3.10 -8.47 0.00
N GLN A 35 -4.32 -8.89 0.37
CA GLN A 35 -5.53 -8.15 0.06
C GLN A 35 -5.58 -6.78 0.78
N PRO A 36 -6.05 -5.71 0.11
CA PRO A 36 -6.09 -4.37 0.70
C PRO A 36 -6.97 -4.31 1.96
N GLU A 37 -8.02 -5.11 2.04
CA GLU A 37 -8.90 -5.21 3.23
C GLU A 37 -8.12 -5.78 4.42
N THR A 38 -7.34 -6.84 4.21
CA THR A 38 -6.48 -7.43 5.26
C THR A 38 -5.39 -6.46 5.73
N ILE A 39 -4.86 -5.65 4.81
CA ILE A 39 -3.89 -4.61 5.16
C ILE A 39 -4.60 -3.57 6.03
N SER A 40 -5.74 -3.04 5.60
CA SER A 40 -6.51 -2.04 6.35
C SER A 40 -6.86 -2.51 7.77
N SER A 41 -7.36 -3.74 7.93
CA SER A 41 -7.68 -4.31 9.26
C SER A 41 -6.45 -4.53 10.16
N ARG A 42 -5.24 -4.64 9.60
CA ARG A 42 -4.00 -4.72 10.39
C ARG A 42 -3.43 -3.34 10.73
N PHE A 43 -3.73 -2.35 9.90
CA PHE A 43 -3.30 -0.97 10.10
C PHE A 43 -4.27 -0.17 10.97
N GLU A 44 -5.50 -0.65 11.20
CA GLU A 44 -6.36 -0.15 12.27
C GLU A 44 -5.65 -0.34 13.61
N PRO A 45 -5.20 0.74 14.27
CA PRO A 45 -4.65 0.62 15.60
C PRO A 45 -5.78 0.11 16.50
N GLN A 46 -5.50 -0.92 17.32
CA GLN A 46 -6.41 -1.27 18.39
C GLN A 46 -6.67 0.00 19.20
N ALA A 47 -7.92 0.47 19.15
CA ALA A 47 -8.35 1.80 19.53
C ALA A 47 -7.56 2.40 20.70
N SER A 48 -6.63 3.29 20.38
CA SER A 48 -6.15 4.33 21.27
C SER A 48 -5.96 5.58 20.41
N ALA A 49 -6.56 6.65 20.91
CA ALA A 49 -6.85 7.90 20.23
C ALA A 49 -5.64 8.52 19.53
N GLU A 50 -5.86 9.13 18.36
CA GLU A 50 -5.58 10.54 18.08
C GLU A 50 -5.93 10.89 16.62
N GLU A 51 -6.25 12.16 16.41
CA GLU A 51 -7.05 12.72 15.33
C GLU A 51 -6.28 13.04 14.03
N ARG A 52 -7.01 12.93 12.91
CA ARG A 52 -6.96 13.76 11.68
C ARG A 52 -5.62 13.87 10.92
N ASP A 53 -5.59 13.22 9.76
CA ASP A 53 -5.17 13.87 8.51
C ASP A 53 -5.96 13.30 7.32
N GLU A 54 -6.19 14.14 6.34
CA GLU A 54 -7.04 13.94 5.17
C GLU A 54 -6.57 12.74 4.33
N LYS A 55 -7.41 11.69 4.25
CA LYS A 55 -7.18 10.39 3.60
C LYS A 55 -6.08 9.55 4.26
N GLY A 56 -6.51 8.50 5.00
CA GLY A 56 -5.65 7.34 5.26
C GLY A 56 -5.02 6.81 3.96
N PRO A 57 -3.97 5.98 4.02
CA PRO A 57 -3.18 5.59 2.85
C PRO A 57 -4.12 5.20 1.70
N ALA A 58 -4.05 5.94 0.59
CA ALA A 58 -4.91 5.72 -0.55
C ALA A 58 -4.56 4.35 -1.14
N PHE A 59 -5.33 3.32 -0.77
CA PHE A 59 -5.17 1.98 -1.32
C PHE A 59 -5.72 1.96 -2.74
N TYR A 60 -4.83 1.82 -3.73
CA TYR A 60 -5.24 1.66 -5.11
C TYR A 60 -5.36 0.17 -5.42
N THR A 61 -6.58 -0.26 -5.73
CA THR A 61 -6.81 -1.63 -6.21
C THR A 61 -6.39 -1.72 -7.68
N VAL A 62 -5.49 -2.65 -7.99
CA VAL A 62 -5.13 -2.93 -9.38
C VAL A 62 -6.19 -3.83 -9.96
N ARG A 63 -6.99 -3.30 -10.89
CA ARG A 63 -7.73 -4.13 -11.82
C ARG A 63 -6.80 -4.48 -12.98
N ALA A 64 -6.59 -5.78 -13.17
CA ALA A 64 -5.99 -6.30 -14.39
C ALA A 64 -7.01 -6.24 -15.53
#